data_AF-A0A4Y3QJT9-F1
#
_entry.id   AF-A0A4Y3QJT9-F1
#
_cell.length_a   1.000
_cell.length_b   1.000
_cell.length_c   1.000
_cell.angle_alpha   90.00
_cell.angle_beta   90.00
_cell.angle_gamma   90.00
#
_symmetry.space_group_name_H-M   'P 1'
#
loop_
_entity.id
_entity.type
_entity.pdbx_description
1 polymer ?
#
loop_
_entity_poly.entity_id
_entity_poly.type
_entity_poly.pdbx_seq_one_letter_code
_entity_poly.pdbx_strand_id
1 'polypeptide(L)'
;MSVADHIRIEFGRVGQTVEVLRAASGGIRGELDALDARLATMESGWRGEAREAYSVARAQWEERMRSMQTLLEGCAEVLLRTGEAIAATEDSLAKSF
;
A
#
# COMPACT_ATOMS: atom_id res chain seq x y z
N MET A 1 3.17 -27.78 12.20
CA MET A 1 3.50 -26.40 11.82
C MET A 1 3.43 -25.55 13.08
N SER A 2 4.50 -24.88 13.47
CA SER A 2 4.53 -24.06 14.69
C SER A 2 3.82 -22.71 14.47
N VAL A 3 3.42 -22.03 15.55
CA VAL A 3 2.92 -20.64 15.51
C VAL A 3 3.94 -19.72 14.84
N ALA A 4 5.23 -19.94 15.08
CA ALA A 4 6.32 -19.19 14.43
C ALA A 4 6.36 -19.38 12.91
N ASP A 5 6.07 -20.59 12.40
CA ASP A 5 6.01 -20.83 10.95
C ASP A 5 4.80 -20.15 10.31
N HIS A 6 3.64 -20.19 10.98
CA HIS A 6 2.45 -19.53 10.47
C HIS A 6 2.67 -18.01 10.33
N ILE A 7 3.28 -17.39 11.33
CA ILE A 7 3.57 -15.96 11.33
C ILE A 7 4.59 -15.60 10.25
N ARG A 8 5.66 -16.38 10.08
CA ARG A 8 6.65 -16.16 9.01
C ARG A 8 6.00 -16.19 7.61
N ILE A 9 5.05 -17.11 7.39
CA ILE A 9 4.29 -17.19 6.14
C ILE A 9 3.42 -15.93 5.94
N GLU A 10 2.68 -15.53 6.98
CA GLU A 10 1.84 -14.33 6.92
C GLU A 10 2.66 -13.05 6.69
N PHE A 11 3.86 -12.92 7.27
CA PHE A 11 4.81 -11.84 6.96
C PHE A 11 5.17 -11.77 5.48
N GLY A 12 5.54 -12.91 4.89
CA GLY A 12 5.90 -12.99 3.47
C GLY A 12 4.73 -12.54 2.58
N ARG A 13 3.51 -12.95 2.92
CA ARG A 13 2.28 -12.58 2.19
C ARG A 13 1.97 -11.10 2.31
N VAL A 14 2.14 -10.51 3.50
CA VAL A 14 1.92 -9.07 3.72
C VAL A 14 2.94 -8.26 2.92
N GLY A 15 4.22 -8.62 2.97
CA GLY A 15 5.26 -7.95 2.16
C GLY A 15 4.96 -8.01 0.66
N GLN A 16 4.56 -9.18 0.14
CA GLN A 16 4.14 -9.32 -1.25
C GLN A 16 2.92 -8.44 -1.60
N THR A 17 1.95 -8.36 -0.70
CA THR A 17 0.74 -7.55 -0.89
C THR A 17 1.07 -6.05 -0.94
N VAL A 18 2.01 -5.60 -0.10
CA VAL A 18 2.51 -4.22 -0.13
C VAL A 18 3.17 -3.90 -1.47
N GLU A 19 4.04 -4.77 -1.98
CA GLU A 19 4.69 -4.56 -3.27
C GLU A 19 3.69 -4.53 -4.43
N VAL A 20 2.70 -5.43 -4.44
CA VAL A 20 1.62 -5.43 -5.43
C VAL A 20 0.83 -4.12 -5.39
N LEU A 21 0.50 -3.62 -4.19
CA LEU A 21 -0.24 -2.38 -4.02
C LEU A 21 0.59 -1.15 -4.41
N ARG A 22 1.91 -1.15 -4.13
CA ARG A 22 2.84 -0.11 -4.61
C ARG A 22 2.91 -0.10 -6.14
N ALA A 23 3.02 -1.26 -6.77
CA ALA A 23 3.05 -1.38 -8.23
C ALA A 23 1.74 -0.90 -8.87
N ALA A 24 0.59 -1.33 -8.35
CA ALA A 24 -0.72 -0.90 -8.81
C ALA A 24 -0.92 0.63 -8.65
N SER A 25 -0.48 1.19 -7.51
CA SER A 25 -0.50 2.64 -7.26
C SER A 25 0.33 3.41 -8.28
N GLY A 26 1.54 2.94 -8.57
CA GLY A 26 2.42 3.53 -9.57
C GLY A 26 1.81 3.49 -10.98
N GLY A 27 1.18 2.37 -11.35
CA GLY A 27 0.49 2.23 -12.63
C GLY A 27 -0.65 3.23 -12.79
N ILE A 28 -1.51 3.36 -11.77
CA ILE A 28 -2.65 4.29 -11.82
C ILE A 28 -2.17 5.75 -11.83
N ARG A 29 -1.09 6.07 -11.11
CA ARG A 29 -0.46 7.39 -11.21
C ARG A 29 0.02 7.68 -12.63
N GLY A 30 0.69 6.71 -13.27
CA GLY A 30 1.11 6.83 -14.66
C GLY A 30 -0.04 7.08 -15.63
N GLU A 31 -1.17 6.39 -15.46
CA GLU A 31 -2.38 6.61 -16.26
C GLU A 31 -2.98 8.01 -16.04
N LEU A 32 -3.00 8.50 -14.79
CA LEU A 32 -3.46 9.86 -14.48
C LEU A 32 -2.53 10.93 -15.08
N ASP A 33 -1.22 10.75 -15.00
CA ASP A 33 -0.26 11.68 -15.59
C ASP A 33 -0.34 11.67 -17.13
N ALA A 34 -0.57 10.50 -17.74
CA ALA A 34 -0.80 10.38 -19.18
C ALA A 34 -2.12 11.05 -19.60
N LEU A 35 -3.17 10.93 -18.78
CA LEU A 35 -4.42 11.63 -18.99
C LEU A 35 -4.18 13.15 -18.91
N ASP A 36 -3.51 13.65 -17.88
CA ASP A 36 -3.18 15.08 -17.76
C ASP A 36 -2.45 15.63 -18.99
N ALA A 37 -1.46 14.88 -19.51
CA ALA A 37 -0.71 15.27 -20.69
C ALA A 37 -1.62 15.39 -21.93
N ARG A 38 -2.53 14.44 -22.13
CA ARG A 38 -3.53 14.49 -23.21
C ARG A 38 -4.48 15.68 -23.04
N LEU A 39 -4.93 15.92 -21.82
CA LEU A 39 -5.82 17.03 -21.49
C LEU A 39 -5.14 18.39 -21.72
N ALA A 40 -3.85 18.52 -21.41
CA ALA A 40 -3.07 19.72 -21.68
C ALA A 40 -2.97 20.03 -23.18
N THR A 41 -2.93 19.01 -24.04
CA THR A 41 -2.88 19.17 -25.50
C THR A 41 -4.23 19.48 -26.17
N MET A 42 -5.36 19.32 -25.46
CA MET A 42 -6.68 19.68 -25.99
C MET A 42 -6.95 21.18 -25.81
N GLU A 43 -6.66 21.99 -26.83
CA GLU A 43 -6.78 23.46 -26.76
C GLU A 43 -8.22 24.00 -26.59
N SER A 44 -9.26 23.25 -26.97
CA SER A 44 -10.64 23.81 -27.11
C SER A 44 -11.76 23.09 -26.34
N GLY A 45 -11.57 21.85 -25.89
CA GLY A 45 -12.69 21.00 -25.40
C GLY A 45 -12.69 20.66 -23.91
N TRP A 46 -11.55 20.76 -23.23
CA TRP A 46 -11.42 20.35 -21.83
C TRP A 46 -11.46 21.55 -20.88
N ARG A 47 -12.63 22.18 -20.75
CA ARG A 47 -12.86 23.33 -19.84
C ARG A 47 -14.20 23.17 -19.11
N GLY A 48 -14.31 23.82 -17.95
CA GLY A 48 -15.53 23.79 -17.14
C GLY A 48 -15.65 22.54 -16.26
N GLU A 49 -16.86 22.02 -16.15
CA GLU A 49 -17.28 20.97 -15.21
C GLU A 49 -16.45 19.68 -15.33
N ALA A 50 -16.08 19.26 -16.55
CA ALA A 50 -15.29 18.05 -16.76
C ALA A 50 -13.88 18.13 -16.14
N ARG A 51 -13.23 19.30 -16.21
CA ARG A 51 -11.91 19.53 -15.62
C ARG A 51 -12.01 19.54 -14.09
N GLU A 52 -13.06 20.15 -13.56
CA GLU A 52 -13.31 20.21 -12.12
C GLU A 52 -13.62 18.81 -11.56
N ALA A 53 -14.55 18.08 -12.18
CA ALA A 53 -14.88 16.70 -11.81
C ALA A 53 -13.65 15.78 -11.84
N TYR A 54 -12.81 15.90 -12.87
CA TYR A 54 -11.55 15.16 -12.93
C TYR A 54 -10.58 15.55 -11.80
N SER A 55 -10.41 16.85 -11.52
CA SER A 55 -9.54 17.30 -10.44
C SER A 55 -9.97 16.78 -9.06
N VAL A 56 -11.29 16.74 -8.82
CA VAL A 56 -11.88 16.17 -7.62
C VAL A 56 -11.63 14.67 -7.54
N ALA A 57 -11.89 13.94 -8.64
CA ALA A 57 -11.64 12.50 -8.70
C ALA A 57 -10.17 12.16 -8.46
N ARG A 58 -9.24 12.93 -9.04
CA ARG A 58 -7.80 12.78 -8.82
C ARG A 58 -7.44 13.00 -7.36
N ALA A 59 -7.91 14.08 -6.75
CA ALA A 59 -7.60 14.38 -5.36
C ALA A 59 -8.11 13.29 -4.41
N GLN A 60 -9.34 12.83 -4.62
CA GLN A 60 -9.92 11.71 -3.85
C GLN A 60 -9.11 10.42 -4.03
N TRP A 61 -8.70 10.11 -5.26
CA TRP A 61 -7.87 8.95 -5.53
C TRP A 61 -6.55 9.01 -4.76
N GLU A 62 -5.82 10.13 -4.87
CA GLU A 62 -4.55 10.32 -4.16
C GLU A 62 -4.71 10.20 -2.64
N GLU A 63 -5.79 10.73 -2.08
CA GLU A 63 -6.11 10.59 -0.66
C GLU A 63 -6.33 9.13 -0.27
N ARG A 64 -7.16 8.39 -1.02
CA ARG A 64 -7.42 6.96 -0.75
C ARG A 64 -6.14 6.13 -0.83
N MET A 65 -5.26 6.44 -1.78
CA MET A 65 -3.99 5.73 -1.92
C MET A 65 -3.03 6.02 -0.76
N ARG A 66 -2.97 7.26 -0.28
CA ARG A 66 -2.22 7.59 0.94
C ARG A 66 -2.77 6.80 2.15
N SER A 67 -4.09 6.79 2.34
CA SER A 67 -4.71 6.03 3.44
C SER A 67 -4.41 4.53 3.35
N MET A 68 -4.48 3.94 2.15
CA MET A 68 -4.16 2.52 1.95
C MET A 68 -2.70 2.23 2.33
N GLN A 69 -1.76 3.07 1.91
CA GLN A 69 -0.34 2.91 2.26
C GLN A 69 -0.13 2.97 3.78
N THR A 70 -0.75 3.93 4.47
CA THR A 70 -0.68 4.04 5.93
C THR A 70 -1.24 2.80 6.64
N LEU A 71 -2.36 2.25 6.16
CA LEU A 71 -2.94 1.03 6.74
C LEU A 71 -2.02 -0.17 6.59
N LEU A 72 -1.42 -0.33 5.40
CA LEU A 72 -0.48 -1.42 5.14
C LEU A 72 0.80 -1.31 5.97
N GLU A 73 1.33 -0.11 6.13
CA GLU A 73 2.49 0.15 6.98
C GLU A 73 2.18 -0.18 8.44
N GLY A 74 0.99 0.20 8.93
CA GLY A 74 0.53 -0.19 10.26
C GLY A 74 0.38 -1.71 10.42
N CYS A 75 -0.17 -2.41 9.41
CA CYS A 75 -0.24 -3.87 9.43
C CYS A 75 1.17 -4.51 9.48
N ALA A 76 2.11 -4.00 8.69
CA ALA A 76 3.48 -4.48 8.69
C ALA A 76 4.17 -4.26 10.05
N GLU A 77 3.95 -3.12 10.70
CA GLU A 77 4.49 -2.81 12.03
C GLU A 77 3.92 -3.73 13.12
N VAL A 78 2.60 -3.95 13.14
CA VAL A 78 1.95 -4.86 14.10
C VAL A 78 2.51 -6.27 13.95
N LEU A 79 2.70 -6.73 12.71
CA LEU A 79 3.29 -8.03 12.44
C LEU A 79 4.73 -8.07 12.97
N LEU A 80 5.58 -7.07 12.64
CA LEU A 80 6.98 -7.00 13.09
C LEU A 80 7.09 -7.17 14.60
N ARG A 81 6.34 -6.36 15.36
CA ARG A 81 6.30 -6.42 16.82
C ARG A 81 5.87 -7.79 17.34
N THR A 82 4.94 -8.44 16.65
CA THR A 82 4.48 -9.79 17.02
C THR A 82 5.56 -10.84 16.78
N GLY A 83 6.30 -10.73 15.67
CA GLY A 83 7.43 -11.60 15.37
C GLY A 83 8.55 -11.49 16.40
N GLU A 84 8.92 -10.28 16.79
CA GLU A 84 9.93 -10.03 17.84
C GLU A 84 9.52 -10.64 19.19
N ALA A 85 8.27 -10.46 19.60
CA ALA A 85 7.75 -10.99 20.86
C ALA A 85 7.80 -12.53 20.90
N ILE A 86 7.52 -13.18 19.78
CA ILE A 86 7.56 -14.65 19.68
C ILE A 86 9.00 -15.16 19.66
N ALA A 87 9.89 -14.52 18.89
CA ALA A 87 11.31 -14.89 18.89
C ALA A 87 11.92 -14.80 20.30
N ALA A 88 11.59 -13.74 21.04
CA ALA A 88 12.02 -13.58 22.43
C ALA A 88 11.45 -14.68 23.35
N THR A 89 10.19 -15.08 23.12
CA THR A 89 9.54 -16.16 23.89
C THR A 89 10.18 -17.52 23.60
N GLU A 90 10.46 -17.83 22.33
CA GLU A 90 11.12 -19.08 21.93
C GLU A 90 12.56 -19.15 22.47
N ASP A 91 13.33 -18.06 22.43
CA ASP A 91 14.70 -18.01 22.97
C ASP A 91 14.72 -18.21 24.50
N SER A 92 13.74 -17.64 25.21
CA SER A 92 13.56 -17.85 26.64
C SER A 92 13.25 -19.32 26.97
N LEU A 93 12.34 -19.94 26.22
CA LEU A 93 12.00 -21.35 26.37
C LEU A 93 13.20 -22.26 26.06
N ALA A 94 13.92 -21.98 24.98
CA ALA A 94 15.10 -22.76 24.58
C ALA A 94 16.23 -22.72 25.61
N LYS A 95 16.37 -21.62 26.36
CA LYS A 95 17.34 -21.48 27.46
C LYS A 95 16.87 -22.12 28.77
N SER A 96 15.59 -22.44 28.89
CA SER A 96 14.99 -23.04 30.08
C SER A 96 15.02 -24.58 30.11
N PHE A 97 15.49 -25.20 29.03
CA PHE A 97 15.76 -26.64 28.89
C PHE A 97 17.26 -26.90 28.79
#